data_AF-A0A1H7V963-F1
#
_entry.id   AF-A0A1H7V963-F1
#
_cell.length_a   1.000
_cell.length_b   1.000
_cell.length_c   1.000
_cell.angle_alpha   90.00
_cell.angle_beta   90.00
_cell.angle_gamma   90.00
#
_symmetry.space_group_name_H-M   'P 1'
#
loop_
_entity.id
_entity.type
_entity.pdbx_description
1 polymer ?
#
loop_
_entity_poly.entity_id
_entity_poly.type
_entity_poly.pdbx_seq_one_letter_code
_entity_poly.pdbx_strand_id
1 'polypeptide(L)' 'MVAPNRLQRRFNVRDPNQSWVTDITYIRTHEGWLYLAVVIDLFSR' A
#
# COMPACT_ATOMS: atom_id res chain seq x y z
N MET A 1 6.15 18.59 15.02
CA MET A 1 6.03 17.27 15.67
C MET A 1 6.01 16.21 14.57
N VAL A 2 6.71 15.09 14.77
CA VAL A 2 6.73 13.96 13.81
C VAL A 2 5.83 12.86 14.36
N ALA A 3 4.94 12.32 13.53
CA ALA A 3 4.11 11.19 13.93
C ALA A 3 4.97 9.92 14.11
N PRO A 4 4.71 9.07 15.12
CA PRO A 4 5.48 7.87 15.34
C PRO A 4 5.25 6.85 14.21
N ASN A 5 6.34 6.25 13.69
CA ASN A 5 6.26 5.14 12.75
C ASN A 5 5.79 3.87 13.47
N ARG A 6 4.51 3.53 13.34
CA ARG A 6 3.90 2.36 13.99
C ARG A 6 4.26 1.04 13.29
N LEU A 7 4.43 1.05 11.97
CA LEU A 7 4.70 -0.15 11.17
C LEU A 7 6.13 -0.67 11.38
N GLN A 8 7.12 0.23 11.52
CA GLN A 8 8.54 -0.12 11.74
C GLN A 8 9.08 -1.17 10.75
N ARG A 9 8.64 -1.12 9.48
CA ARG A 9 8.99 -2.11 8.43
C ARG A 9 8.62 -3.57 8.77
N ARG A 10 7.72 -3.81 9.71
CA ARG A 10 7.18 -5.14 10.02
C ARG A 10 6.12 -5.51 9.00
N PHE A 11 6.53 -6.19 7.93
CA PHE A 11 5.64 -6.64 6.87
C PHE A 11 5.06 -8.04 7.08
N ASN A 12 5.57 -8.79 8.06
CA ASN A 12 4.99 -10.07 8.47
C ASN A 12 3.98 -9.83 9.60
N VAL A 13 2.71 -9.77 9.22
CA VAL A 13 1.60 -9.43 10.11
C VAL A 13 0.90 -10.73 10.53
N ARG A 14 0.49 -10.82 11.80
CA ARG A 14 -0.01 -12.08 12.38
C ARG A 14 -1.47 -12.37 12.05
N ASP A 15 -2.26 -11.33 11.83
CA ASP A 15 -3.70 -11.43 11.59
C ASP A 15 -4.13 -10.45 10.47
N PRO A 16 -5.24 -10.74 9.76
CA PRO A 16 -5.78 -9.85 8.75
C PRO A 16 -6.22 -8.50 9.33
N ASN A 17 -6.31 -7.49 8.46
CA ASN A 17 -6.80 -6.14 8.76
C ASN A 17 -6.01 -5.34 9.82
N GLN A 18 -4.75 -5.71 10.10
CA GLN A 18 -3.90 -4.99 11.05
C GLN A 18 -3.02 -3.93 10.39
N SER A 19 -2.62 -4.12 9.13
CA SER A 19 -1.78 -3.15 8.41
C SER A 19 -2.00 -3.28 6.90
N TRP A 20 -2.39 -2.17 6.28
CA TRP A 20 -2.55 -2.07 4.83
C TRP A 20 -1.41 -1.26 4.22
N VAL A 21 -0.99 -1.63 3.01
CA VAL A 21 -0.07 -0.85 2.18
C VAL A 21 -0.82 -0.32 0.98
N THR A 22 -0.48 0.89 0.58
CA THR A 22 -1.06 1.53 -0.60
C THR A 22 0.04 2.10 -1.46
N ASP A 23 -0.14 2.04 -2.76
CA ASP A 23 0.72 2.70 -3.73
C ASP A 23 -0.13 3.33 -4.84
N ILE A 24 0.40 4.39 -5.45
CA ILE A 24 -0.19 4.99 -6.64
C ILE A 24 0.84 4.88 -7.74
N THR A 25 0.48 4.17 -8.81
CA THR A 25 1.30 4.07 -10.01
C THR A 25 0.55 4.61 -11.22
N TYR A 26 1.27 4.86 -12.29
CA TYR A 26 0.71 5.36 -13.53
C TYR A 26 0.89 4.31 -14.64
N ILE A 27 -0.16 4.11 -15.42
CA ILE A 27 -0.19 3.15 -16.53
C ILE A 27 -0.36 3.94 -17.82
N ARG A 28 0.57 3.75 -18.76
CA ARG A 28 0.50 4.37 -20.09
C ARG A 28 -0.52 3.63 -20.94
N THR A 29 -1.47 4.36 -21.53
CA THR A 29 -2.40 3.84 -22.53
C THR A 29 -2.28 4.63 -23.84
N HIS A 30 -2.91 4.13 -24.90
CA HIS A 30 -3.00 4.84 -26.19
C HIS A 30 -3.77 6.17 -26.09
N GLU A 31 -4.67 6.29 -25.10
CA GLU A 31 -5.52 7.46 -24.89
C GLU A 31 -4.96 8.43 -23.84
N GLY A 32 -3.89 8.07 -23.10
CA GLY A 32 -3.37 8.92 -22.04
C GLY A 32 -2.59 8.18 -20.96
N TRP A 33 -2.62 8.75 -19.75
CA TRP A 33 -2.11 8.13 -18.53
C TRP A 33 -3.29 7.81 -17.63
N LEU A 34 -3.33 6.60 -17.09
CA LEU A 34 -4.24 6.21 -16.03
C LEU A 34 -3.48 6.17 -14.70
N TYR A 35 -4.10 6.65 -13.64
CA TYR A 35 -3.55 6.55 -12.29
C TYR A 35 -4.24 5.39 -11.57
N LEU A 36 -3.46 4.40 -11.16
CA LEU A 36 -3.94 3.22 -10.45
C LEU A 36 -3.57 3.35 -8.97
N ALA A 37 -4.58 3.41 -8.12
CA ALA A 37 -4.42 3.30 -6.68
C ALA A 37 -4.66 1.85 -6.24
N VAL A 38 -3.68 1.27 -5.54
CA VAL A 38 -3.76 -0.10 -5.02
C VAL A 38 -3.80 -0.07 -3.50
N VAL A 39 -4.61 -0.93 -2.90
CA VAL A 39 -4.69 -1.16 -1.45
C VAL A 39 -4.57 -2.66 -1.20
N ILE A 40 -3.58 -3.07 -0.40
CA ILE A 40 -3.29 -4.48 -0.09
C ILE A 40 -3.19 -4.66 1.43
N ASP A 41 -3.79 -5.72 1.96
CA ASP A 41 -3.54 -6.19 3.32
C ASP A 41 -2.22 -6.94 3.40
N LEU A 42 -1.34 -6.51 4.31
CA LEU A 42 -0.03 -7.15 4.51
C LEU A 42 -0.15 -8.59 4.99
N PHE A 43 -1.27 -8.98 5.60
CA PHE A 43 -1.51 -10.37 5.98
C PHE A 43 -1.68 -11.29 4.76
N SER A 44 -2.28 -10.79 3.68
CA SER A 44 -2.69 -11.59 2.52
C SER A 44 -1.65 -11.60 1.39
N ARG A 45 -0.40 -11.21 1.69
CA ARG A 45 0.73 -11.18 0.74
C ARG A 45 1.46 -12.51 0.71
#